data_AF-A0A1I5U866-F1
#
_entry.id   AF-A0A1I5U866-F1
#
_cell.length_a   1.000
_cell.length_b   1.000
_cell.length_c   1.000
_cell.angle_alpha   90.00
_cell.angle_beta   90.00
_cell.angle_gamma   90.00
#
_symmetry.space_group_name_H-M   'P 1'
#
loop_
_entity.id
_entity.type
_entity.pdbx_description
1 polymer ?
#
loop_
_entity_poly.entity_id
_entity_poly.type
_entity_poly.pdbx_seq_one_letter_code
_entity_poly.pdbx_strand_id
1 'polypeptide(L)'
;MKKIVLTMLIMTGLLCAESYTKADRIKDMHKMAGGMKLIQNGFLYRCPEHSCLIDGAERILGVVKTLETQEMKDFLPEDQKYAYKFGQKSARMIELYAKDLIDSAKSNNMDDALEDYNQILRQCASCHLRLRK
;
A
#
# COMPACT_ATOMS: atom_id res chain seq x y z
N MET A 1 59.04 -20.80 -11.66
CA MET A 1 58.58 -20.58 -10.27
C MET A 1 57.42 -19.59 -10.32
N LYS A 2 56.18 -20.11 -10.33
CA LYS A 2 55.22 -20.02 -9.21
C LYS A 2 54.89 -18.59 -8.77
N LYS A 3 53.89 -18.00 -9.41
CA LYS A 3 52.89 -17.08 -8.82
C LYS A 3 51.58 -17.32 -9.60
N ILE A 4 50.89 -18.45 -9.40
CA ILE A 4 49.71 -18.57 -8.51
C ILE A 4 48.88 -17.27 -8.61
N VAL A 5 48.01 -17.13 -9.61
CA VAL A 5 46.60 -17.55 -9.55
C VAL A 5 45.98 -17.19 -8.20
N LEU A 6 45.56 -15.93 -8.05
CA LEU A 6 44.54 -15.59 -7.05
C LEU A 6 43.30 -15.13 -7.80
N THR A 7 42.51 -16.15 -8.10
CA THR A 7 41.15 -16.14 -8.62
C THR A 7 40.34 -15.04 -7.96
N MET A 8 39.95 -14.04 -8.74
CA MET A 8 38.96 -13.05 -8.37
C MET A 8 37.61 -13.77 -8.29
N LEU A 9 37.31 -14.34 -7.12
CA LEU A 9 36.02 -14.92 -6.81
C LEU A 9 35.03 -13.76 -6.64
N ILE A 10 34.53 -13.27 -7.77
CA ILE A 10 33.33 -12.43 -7.81
C ILE A 10 32.19 -13.35 -7.41
N MET A 11 32.00 -13.49 -6.11
CA MET A 11 30.79 -14.06 -5.54
C MET A 11 29.74 -12.96 -5.66
N THR A 12 29.24 -12.77 -6.88
CA THR A 12 27.95 -12.15 -7.12
C THR A 12 26.94 -12.98 -6.36
N GLY A 13 26.71 -12.60 -5.10
CA GLY A 13 25.50 -12.98 -4.41
C GLY A 13 24.36 -12.50 -5.29
N LEU A 14 23.78 -13.41 -6.08
CA LEU A 14 22.44 -13.22 -6.58
C LEU A 14 21.60 -13.03 -5.32
N LEU A 15 21.34 -11.77 -5.00
CA LEU A 15 20.14 -11.39 -4.28
C LEU A 15 19.01 -11.90 -5.15
N CYS A 16 18.61 -13.16 -4.94
CA CYS A 16 17.36 -13.69 -5.41
C CYS A 16 16.31 -12.79 -4.78
N ALA A 17 15.87 -11.77 -5.51
CA ALA A 17 14.69 -11.01 -5.17
C ALA A 17 13.55 -12.02 -5.12
N GLU A 18 13.12 -12.36 -3.90
CA GLU A 18 12.01 -13.27 -3.70
C GLU A 18 10.80 -12.65 -4.40
N SER A 19 10.19 -13.40 -5.32
CA SER A 19 9.07 -12.91 -6.12
C SER A 19 7.88 -12.63 -5.22
N TYR A 20 7.23 -11.47 -5.37
CA TYR A 20 6.06 -11.10 -4.58
C TYR A 20 4.93 -12.12 -4.74
N THR A 21 4.51 -12.72 -3.63
CA THR A 21 3.57 -13.83 -3.64
C THR A 21 2.12 -13.38 -3.35
N LYS A 22 1.17 -14.29 -3.57
CA LYS A 22 -0.20 -14.11 -3.09
C LYS A 22 -0.27 -13.94 -1.56
N ALA A 23 0.61 -14.61 -0.81
CA ALA A 23 0.66 -14.48 0.63
C ALA A 23 1.11 -13.08 1.06
N ASP A 24 2.10 -12.52 0.38
CA ASP A 24 2.55 -11.12 0.59
C ASP A 24 1.43 -10.14 0.31
N ARG A 25 0.70 -10.34 -0.79
CA ARG A 25 -0.48 -9.53 -1.12
C ARG A 25 -1.54 -9.57 -0.04
N ILE A 26 -1.87 -10.75 0.49
CA ILE A 26 -2.86 -10.89 1.57
C ILE A 26 -2.37 -10.17 2.83
N LYS A 27 -1.09 -10.34 3.20
CA LYS A 27 -0.47 -9.65 4.33
C LYS A 27 -0.53 -8.13 4.16
N ASP A 28 -0.27 -7.63 2.96
CA ASP A 28 -0.34 -6.22 2.62
C ASP A 28 -1.78 -5.66 2.66
N MET A 29 -2.76 -6.41 2.18
CA MET A 29 -4.18 -6.03 2.35
C MET A 29 -4.58 -5.98 3.83
N HIS A 30 -4.08 -6.88 4.67
CA HIS A 30 -4.30 -6.81 6.12
C HIS A 30 -3.65 -5.58 6.76
N LYS A 31 -2.46 -5.16 6.29
CA LYS A 31 -1.86 -3.89 6.73
C LYS A 31 -2.73 -2.70 6.35
N MET A 32 -3.25 -2.64 5.11
CA MET A 32 -4.19 -1.58 4.71
C MET A 32 -5.43 -1.56 5.60
N ALA A 33 -6.05 -2.72 5.86
CA ALA A 33 -7.20 -2.82 6.74
C ALA A 33 -6.89 -2.35 8.16
N GLY A 34 -5.69 -2.67 8.67
CA GLY A 34 -5.19 -2.15 9.95
C GLY A 34 -5.02 -0.63 9.95
N GLY A 35 -4.56 -0.04 8.84
CA GLY A 35 -4.50 1.42 8.66
C GLY A 35 -5.89 2.05 8.70
N MET A 36 -6.85 1.50 7.94
CA MET A 36 -8.24 1.98 7.94
C MET A 36 -8.87 1.94 9.33
N LYS A 37 -8.64 0.86 10.09
CA LYS A 37 -9.11 0.74 11.47
C LYS A 37 -8.49 1.80 12.39
N LEU A 38 -7.21 2.09 12.22
CA LEU A 38 -6.51 3.09 13.04
C LEU A 38 -7.01 4.50 12.74
N ILE A 39 -7.22 4.84 11.46
CA ILE A 39 -7.82 6.11 11.05
C ILE A 39 -9.23 6.24 11.66
N GLN A 40 -10.07 5.21 11.52
CA GLN A 40 -11.42 5.22 12.11
C GLN A 40 -11.37 5.45 13.62
N ASN A 41 -10.46 4.77 14.33
CA ASN A 41 -10.27 4.99 15.76
C ASN A 41 -9.84 6.43 16.08
N GLY A 42 -9.03 7.07 15.23
CA GLY A 42 -8.61 8.46 15.41
C GLY A 42 -9.76 9.47 15.30
N PHE A 43 -10.80 9.15 14.54
CA PHE A 43 -12.04 9.96 14.52
C PHE A 43 -12.97 9.67 15.70
N LEU A 44 -13.03 8.41 16.17
CA LEU A 44 -13.95 8.00 17.24
C LEU A 44 -13.40 8.24 18.65
N TYR A 45 -12.07 8.21 18.81
CA TYR A 45 -11.38 8.39 20.09
C TYR A 45 -10.22 9.36 19.92
N ARG A 46 -9.94 10.14 20.96
CA ARG A 46 -8.85 11.12 20.91
C ARG A 46 -7.50 10.42 20.98
N CYS A 47 -6.79 10.39 19.85
CA CYS A 47 -5.36 10.08 19.83
C CYS A 47 -4.54 11.38 20.01
N PRO A 48 -3.43 11.36 20.75
CA PRO A 48 -2.56 12.53 20.89
C PRO A 48 -2.08 13.00 19.51
N GLU A 49 -2.16 14.31 19.26
CA GLU A 49 -1.65 14.96 18.05
C GLU A 49 -2.09 14.28 16.74
N HIS A 50 -3.33 13.78 16.69
CA HIS A 50 -3.90 13.09 15.53
C HIS A 50 -3.11 11.85 15.06
N SER A 51 -2.24 11.31 15.91
CA SER A 51 -1.30 10.21 15.58
C SER A 51 -1.96 9.00 14.92
N CYS A 52 -3.14 8.57 15.38
CA CYS A 52 -3.87 7.46 14.76
C CYS A 52 -4.26 7.71 13.29
N LEU A 53 -4.60 8.95 12.93
CA LEU A 53 -4.93 9.30 11.56
C LEU A 53 -3.68 9.23 10.67
N ILE A 54 -2.60 9.85 11.15
CA ILE A 54 -1.32 9.93 10.43
C ILE A 54 -0.71 8.53 10.28
N ASP A 55 -0.51 7.80 11.36
CA ASP A 55 0.07 6.46 11.36
C ASP A 55 -0.76 5.48 10.51
N GLY A 56 -2.09 5.63 10.55
CA GLY A 56 -3.00 4.81 9.77
C GLY A 56 -2.86 5.07 8.27
N ALA A 57 -2.78 6.33 7.86
CA ALA A 57 -2.57 6.73 6.48
C ALA A 57 -1.16 6.37 5.98
N GLU A 58 -0.12 6.56 6.80
CA GLU A 58 1.25 6.15 6.46
C GLU A 58 1.37 4.64 6.26
N ARG A 59 0.66 3.83 7.07
CA ARG A 59 0.58 2.39 6.87
C ARG A 59 -0.07 2.02 5.54
N ILE A 60 -1.11 2.74 5.11
CA ILE A 60 -1.74 2.54 3.79
C ILE A 60 -0.75 2.91 2.68
N LEU A 61 -0.11 4.08 2.78
CA LEU A 61 0.88 4.56 1.80
C LEU A 61 2.07 3.58 1.66
N GLY A 62 2.55 3.02 2.76
CA GLY A 62 3.61 2.01 2.74
C GLY A 62 3.23 0.78 1.91
N VAL A 63 1.97 0.35 1.97
CA VAL A 63 1.48 -0.76 1.14
C VAL A 63 1.31 -0.35 -0.31
N VAL A 64 0.76 0.84 -0.58
CA VAL A 64 0.62 1.33 -1.97
C VAL A 64 1.97 1.34 -2.68
N LYS A 65 3.02 1.86 -2.03
CA LYS A 65 4.39 1.83 -2.57
C LYS A 65 4.87 0.42 -2.90
N THR A 66 4.60 -0.56 -2.04
CA THR A 66 4.91 -1.97 -2.35
C THR A 66 4.17 -2.41 -3.61
N LEU A 67 2.88 -2.14 -3.73
CA LEU A 67 2.05 -2.57 -4.87
C LEU A 67 2.42 -1.88 -6.19
N GLU A 68 2.95 -0.66 -6.16
CA GLU A 68 3.44 0.04 -7.35
C GLU A 68 4.65 -0.64 -7.99
N THR A 69 5.45 -1.38 -7.20
CA THR A 69 6.57 -2.18 -7.72
C THR A 69 6.14 -3.48 -8.38
N GLN A 70 4.83 -3.74 -8.41
CA GLN A 70 4.27 -5.00 -8.86
C GLN A 70 3.34 -4.83 -10.05
N GLU A 71 3.32 -5.82 -10.94
CA GLU A 71 2.43 -5.83 -12.10
C GLU A 71 1.03 -6.27 -11.68
N MET A 72 0.09 -5.31 -11.58
CA MET A 72 -1.27 -5.58 -11.08
C MET A 72 -2.01 -6.70 -11.83
N LYS A 73 -1.75 -6.85 -13.13
CA LYS A 73 -2.32 -7.92 -13.97
C LYS A 73 -1.96 -9.33 -13.47
N ASP A 74 -0.83 -9.48 -12.78
CA ASP A 74 -0.34 -10.77 -12.27
C ASP A 74 -1.14 -11.24 -11.05
N PHE A 75 -1.93 -10.33 -10.45
CA PHE A 75 -2.75 -10.60 -9.29
C PHE A 75 -4.22 -10.84 -9.60
N LEU A 76 -4.63 -10.54 -10.83
CA LEU A 76 -6.01 -10.67 -11.27
C LEU A 76 -6.24 -12.07 -11.87
N PRO A 77 -7.45 -12.63 -11.68
CA PRO A 77 -7.91 -13.77 -12.45
C PRO A 77 -7.74 -13.53 -13.96
N GLU A 78 -7.51 -14.59 -14.75
CA GLU A 78 -7.33 -14.48 -16.21
C GLU A 78 -8.49 -13.75 -16.89
N ASP A 79 -9.73 -14.01 -16.47
CA ASP A 79 -10.95 -13.36 -16.98
C ASP A 79 -11.07 -11.88 -16.58
N GLN A 80 -10.16 -11.36 -15.73
CA GLN A 80 -10.19 -10.00 -15.19
C GLN A 80 -8.91 -9.20 -15.46
N LYS A 81 -7.91 -9.79 -16.11
CA LYS A 81 -6.64 -9.09 -16.42
C LYS A 81 -6.85 -7.76 -17.15
N TYR A 82 -7.88 -7.65 -17.99
CA TYR A 82 -8.22 -6.40 -18.69
C TYR A 82 -8.51 -5.23 -17.72
N ALA A 83 -8.92 -5.51 -16.48
CA ALA A 83 -9.28 -4.53 -15.49
C ALA A 83 -8.10 -4.03 -14.64
N TYR A 84 -6.86 -4.42 -14.94
CA TYR A 84 -5.67 -4.01 -14.17
C TYR A 84 -5.54 -2.48 -14.02
N LYS A 85 -5.89 -1.71 -15.06
CA LYS A 85 -5.86 -0.24 -15.02
C LYS A 85 -6.84 0.33 -13.98
N PHE A 86 -7.97 -0.34 -13.76
CA PHE A 86 -8.93 0.07 -12.74
C PHE A 86 -8.37 -0.12 -11.33
N GLY A 87 -7.70 -1.24 -11.07
CA GLY A 87 -7.00 -1.47 -9.80
C GLY A 87 -5.87 -0.47 -9.58
N GLN A 88 -5.03 -0.22 -10.61
CA GLN A 88 -3.95 0.77 -10.55
C GLN A 88 -4.48 2.18 -10.27
N LYS A 89 -5.56 2.57 -10.96
CA LYS A 89 -6.23 3.86 -10.69
C LYS A 89 -6.73 3.93 -9.26
N SER A 90 -7.34 2.86 -8.75
CA SER A 90 -7.83 2.82 -7.37
C SER A 90 -6.69 2.97 -6.35
N ALA A 91 -5.56 2.29 -6.56
CA ALA A 91 -4.37 2.42 -5.72
C ALA A 91 -3.82 3.86 -5.71
N ARG A 92 -3.75 4.50 -6.88
CA ARG A 92 -3.32 5.91 -6.99
C ARG A 92 -4.27 6.88 -6.30
N MET A 93 -5.59 6.66 -6.39
CA MET A 93 -6.55 7.49 -5.67
C MET A 93 -6.44 7.28 -4.15
N ILE A 94 -6.23 6.04 -3.68
CA ILE A 94 -5.94 5.77 -2.27
C ILE A 94 -4.69 6.51 -1.81
N GLU A 95 -3.63 6.52 -2.64
CA GLU A 95 -2.40 7.26 -2.34
C GLU A 95 -2.65 8.76 -2.16
N LEU A 96 -3.41 9.36 -3.08
CA LEU A 96 -3.77 10.78 -3.05
C LEU A 96 -4.50 11.12 -1.74
N TYR A 97 -5.63 10.46 -1.49
CA TYR A 97 -6.44 10.75 -0.30
C TYR A 97 -5.73 10.42 1.01
N ALA A 98 -4.83 9.43 1.03
CA ALA A 98 -4.04 9.15 2.23
C ALA A 98 -3.01 10.26 2.52
N LYS A 99 -2.44 10.91 1.49
CA LYS A 99 -1.57 12.08 1.66
C LYS A 99 -2.38 13.30 2.11
N ASP A 100 -3.49 13.56 1.46
CA ASP A 100 -4.37 14.69 1.78
C ASP A 100 -4.91 14.57 3.22
N LEU A 101 -5.27 13.36 3.66
CA LEU A 101 -5.66 13.09 5.05
C LEU A 101 -4.56 13.46 6.05
N ILE A 102 -3.30 13.11 5.76
CA ILE A 102 -2.16 13.46 6.63
C ILE A 102 -2.00 14.97 6.72
N ASP A 103 -2.09 15.68 5.59
CA ASP A 103 -1.92 17.13 5.54
C ASP A 103 -3.08 17.86 6.24
N SER A 104 -4.31 17.38 6.06
CA SER A 104 -5.51 17.85 6.75
C SER A 104 -5.42 17.62 8.27
N ALA A 105 -4.99 16.44 8.71
CA ALA A 105 -4.79 16.13 10.12
C ALA A 105 -3.71 17.03 10.75
N LYS A 106 -2.57 17.23 10.08
CA LYS A 106 -1.50 18.15 10.55
C LYS A 106 -1.95 19.60 10.63
N SER A 107 -2.86 20.01 9.75
CA SER A 107 -3.44 21.35 9.73
C SER A 107 -4.66 21.51 10.62
N ASN A 108 -5.06 20.45 11.35
CA ASN A 108 -6.26 20.39 12.19
C ASN A 108 -7.58 20.63 11.43
N ASN A 109 -7.60 20.37 10.13
CA ASN A 109 -8.78 20.42 9.26
C ASN A 109 -9.50 19.06 9.27
N MET A 110 -10.23 18.78 10.34
CA MET A 110 -10.75 17.43 10.60
C MET A 110 -11.92 17.02 9.69
N ASP A 111 -12.69 17.99 9.19
CA ASP A 111 -13.77 17.71 8.22
C ASP A 111 -13.19 17.20 6.89
N ASP A 112 -12.11 17.84 6.40
CA ASP A 112 -11.40 17.42 5.19
C ASP A 112 -10.76 16.04 5.40
N ALA A 113 -10.10 15.82 6.55
CA ALA A 113 -9.52 14.52 6.87
C ALA A 113 -10.57 13.39 6.89
N LEU A 114 -11.78 13.67 7.38
CA LEU A 114 -12.89 12.71 7.40
C LEU A 114 -13.39 12.41 5.99
N GLU A 115 -13.50 13.42 5.14
CA GLU A 115 -13.85 13.24 3.73
C GLU A 115 -12.82 12.39 3.00
N ASP A 116 -11.52 12.67 3.18
CA ASP A 116 -10.44 11.87 2.59
C ASP A 116 -10.50 10.40 3.04
N TYR A 117 -10.77 10.14 4.32
CA TYR A 117 -10.99 8.79 4.83
C TYR A 117 -12.15 8.08 4.11
N ASN A 118 -13.28 8.77 3.91
CA ASN A 118 -14.43 8.23 3.19
C ASN A 118 -14.09 7.93 1.73
N GLN A 119 -13.27 8.78 1.09
CA GLN A 119 -12.81 8.56 -0.27
C GLN A 119 -11.90 7.33 -0.37
N ILE A 120 -10.98 7.13 0.59
CA ILE A 120 -10.17 5.91 0.67
C ILE A 120 -11.08 4.68 0.79
N LEU A 121 -12.04 4.70 1.73
CA LEU A 121 -12.99 3.60 1.93
C LEU A 121 -13.76 3.28 0.64
N ARG A 122 -14.20 4.32 -0.09
CA ARG A 122 -14.91 4.18 -1.36
C ARG A 122 -14.04 3.50 -2.42
N GLN A 123 -12.76 3.84 -2.52
CA GLN A 123 -11.84 3.16 -3.45
C GLN A 123 -11.62 1.71 -3.07
N CYS A 124 -11.43 1.41 -1.78
CA CYS A 124 -11.29 0.03 -1.28
C CYS A 124 -12.53 -0.80 -1.64
N ALA A 125 -13.72 -0.29 -1.33
CA ALA A 125 -14.98 -0.99 -1.59
C ALA A 125 -15.21 -1.19 -3.10
N SER A 126 -15.01 -0.15 -3.91
CA SER A 126 -15.15 -0.19 -5.37
C SER A 126 -14.22 -1.22 -6.01
N CYS A 127 -12.96 -1.29 -5.55
CA CYS A 127 -12.00 -2.29 -5.98
C CYS A 127 -12.46 -3.71 -5.63
N HIS A 128 -12.81 -3.95 -4.36
CA HIS A 128 -13.23 -5.27 -3.90
C HIS A 128 -14.50 -5.77 -4.60
N LEU A 129 -15.52 -4.92 -4.77
CA LEU A 129 -16.76 -5.32 -5.43
C LEU A 129 -16.59 -5.71 -6.91
N ARG A 130 -15.51 -5.26 -7.56
CA ARG A 130 -15.29 -5.47 -9.00
C ARG A 130 -14.21 -6.51 -9.30
N LEU A 131 -13.16 -6.57 -8.47
CA LEU A 131 -11.95 -7.35 -8.74
C LEU A 131 -11.75 -8.53 -7.76
N ARG A 132 -12.53 -8.59 -6.68
CA ARG A 132 -12.46 -9.67 -5.68
C ARG A 132 -13.76 -10.46 -5.73
N LYS A 133 -13.84 -11.40 -6.68
CA LYS A 133 -14.85 -12.46 -6.67
C LYS A 133 -14.48 -13.53 -5.66
#